data_AF-A0A352M4I8-F1
#
_entry.id   AF-A0A352M4I8-F1
#
_cell.length_a   1.000
_cell.length_b   1.000
_cell.length_c   1.000
_cell.angle_alpha   90.00
_cell.angle_beta   90.00
_cell.angle_gamma   90.00
#
_symmetry.space_group_name_H-M   'P 1'
#
loop_
_entity.id
_entity.type
_entity.pdbx_description
1 polymer ?
#
loop_
_entity_poly.entity_id
_entity_poly.type
_entity_poly.pdbx_seq_one_letter_code
_entity_poly.pdbx_strand_id
1 'polypeptide(L)'
;MSAGPLLIHPYLMAAHQILFSLAHNIAEVRVHKIFYPLLITLLITFLFLFVSERMRCGRSKSAAAGSIFWLLFFSYGPAEQLLISRLPSSAGFPFFLMWLVLAYFIMKKLSASSADFDKIGKIFNFTAAVMIILPLSNIFIFEYNSRANINARQVETQNKTGPASSTETPTALPSGASGGSPDIYHIVFDGYPRADVLKEIYGFDNSDFINYLKNKGFFVADKSYANYGTFTLHSAASYLNYSYYPEILEGDQRGARSHDGLVNLIQHNAAARFLRRLGYTFISYNTLDCVIYTADILMKPPEFRRGFLTDIYSDSFYNLLINKTPLAIYYKNVSRDFDFSLSEGLRTLCAYMFGTVSELGLRGGGPVFVYAHFPVPHPPFIFDDAGADFAGWKHFDSAFGDANLLVKNSAYRDKYIKFYINQV
;
A
#
# COMPACT_ATOMS: atom_id res chain seq x y z
N MET A 1 -19.47 5.70 -49.49
CA MET A 1 -19.95 5.23 -48.17
C MET A 1 -19.33 6.15 -47.12
N SER A 2 -20.10 7.01 -46.45
CA SER A 2 -19.54 7.83 -45.36
C SER A 2 -19.08 6.89 -44.26
N ALA A 3 -17.80 6.94 -43.89
CA ALA A 3 -17.32 6.24 -42.71
C ALA A 3 -18.20 6.65 -41.53
N GLY A 4 -18.84 5.68 -40.86
CA GLY A 4 -19.63 5.95 -39.66
C GLY A 4 -18.78 6.66 -38.59
N PRO A 5 -19.39 7.25 -37.56
CA PRO A 5 -18.65 7.96 -36.52
C PRO A 5 -17.56 7.06 -35.91
N LEU A 6 -16.40 7.64 -35.62
CA LEU A 6 -15.34 6.95 -34.90
C LEU A 6 -15.82 6.71 -33.45
N LEU A 7 -15.99 5.46 -33.03
CA LEU A 7 -16.51 5.10 -31.72
C LEU A 7 -15.37 4.58 -30.83
N ILE A 8 -14.75 5.49 -30.07
CA ILE A 8 -13.62 5.18 -29.17
C ILE A 8 -14.05 5.08 -27.70
N HIS A 9 -15.24 5.59 -27.37
CA HIS A 9 -15.76 5.62 -26.01
C HIS A 9 -15.74 4.28 -25.24
N PRO A 10 -15.91 3.09 -25.86
CA PRO A 10 -15.80 1.83 -25.10
C PRO A 10 -14.39 1.61 -24.56
N TYR A 11 -13.36 1.93 -25.34
CA TYR A 11 -11.95 1.82 -24.92
C TYR A 11 -11.60 2.88 -23.87
N LEU A 12 -12.07 4.11 -24.05
CA LEU A 12 -11.87 5.17 -23.07
C LEU A 12 -12.54 4.83 -21.74
N MET A 13 -13.77 4.30 -21.76
CA MET A 13 -14.46 3.88 -20.54
C MET A 13 -13.77 2.69 -19.85
N ALA A 14 -13.23 1.74 -20.63
CA ALA A 14 -12.44 0.61 -20.11
C ALA A 14 -11.15 1.08 -19.41
N ALA A 15 -10.50 2.11 -19.94
CA ALA A 15 -9.26 2.67 -19.40
C ALA A 15 -9.50 3.62 -18.21
N HIS A 16 -10.67 4.28 -18.19
CA HIS A 16 -10.96 5.39 -17.26
C HIS A 16 -10.70 5.02 -15.80
N GLN A 17 -11.26 3.92 -15.31
CA GLN A 17 -11.15 3.60 -13.87
C GLN A 17 -9.76 3.17 -13.46
N ILE A 18 -8.98 2.61 -14.37
CA ILE A 18 -7.57 2.27 -14.13
C ILE A 18 -6.75 3.56 -13.98
N LEU A 19 -6.92 4.50 -14.92
CA LEU A 19 -6.24 5.80 -14.88
C LEU A 19 -6.70 6.66 -13.72
N PHE A 20 -7.99 6.67 -13.41
CA PHE A 20 -8.54 7.40 -12.26
C PHE A 20 -8.01 6.85 -10.94
N SER A 21 -7.97 5.52 -10.79
CA SER A 21 -7.42 4.88 -9.60
C SER A 21 -5.92 5.14 -9.47
N LEU A 22 -5.16 5.10 -10.57
CA LEU A 22 -3.75 5.48 -10.54
C LEU A 22 -3.61 6.96 -10.15
N ALA A 23 -4.34 7.87 -10.78
CA ALA A 23 -4.24 9.30 -10.50
C ALA A 23 -4.50 9.65 -9.03
N HIS A 24 -5.41 8.93 -8.37
CA HIS A 24 -5.72 9.12 -6.96
C HIS A 24 -4.65 8.52 -6.01
N ASN A 25 -3.86 7.55 -6.48
CA ASN A 25 -2.84 6.83 -5.70
C ASN A 25 -1.45 6.94 -6.34
N ILE A 26 -1.19 7.96 -7.16
CA ILE A 26 0.02 8.07 -8.00
C ILE A 26 1.30 8.19 -7.16
N ALA A 27 1.14 8.82 -6.02
CA ALA A 27 1.85 8.69 -4.76
C ALA A 27 2.54 7.35 -4.44
N GLU A 28 1.75 6.29 -4.46
CA GLU A 28 2.01 5.00 -3.84
C GLU A 28 2.24 3.93 -4.90
N VAL A 29 1.68 4.14 -6.09
CA VAL A 29 1.63 3.16 -7.16
C VAL A 29 2.50 3.60 -8.32
N ARG A 30 3.48 2.76 -8.66
CA ARG A 30 4.32 2.98 -9.84
C ARG A 30 3.48 2.94 -11.11
N VAL A 31 3.68 3.93 -12.00
CA VAL A 31 2.91 4.09 -13.25
C VAL A 31 2.84 2.79 -14.08
N HIS A 32 3.91 2.01 -14.16
CA HIS A 32 3.94 0.77 -14.96
C HIS A 32 2.91 -0.29 -14.53
N LYS A 33 2.36 -0.19 -13.31
CA LYS A 33 1.33 -1.12 -12.82
C LYS A 33 0.05 -1.04 -13.65
N ILE A 34 -0.22 0.05 -14.37
CA ILE A 34 -1.43 0.15 -15.21
C ILE A 34 -1.38 -0.71 -16.47
N PHE A 35 -0.20 -1.16 -16.91
CA PHE A 35 -0.07 -1.83 -18.21
C PHE A 35 -0.86 -3.13 -18.28
N TYR A 36 -0.82 -3.97 -17.24
CA TYR A 36 -1.58 -5.23 -17.23
C TYR A 36 -3.10 -5.00 -17.18
N PRO A 37 -3.65 -4.20 -16.26
CA PRO A 37 -5.09 -3.89 -16.26
C PRO A 37 -5.56 -3.26 -17.57
N LEU A 38 -4.80 -2.30 -18.13
CA LEU A 38 -5.16 -1.67 -19.40
C LEU A 38 -5.13 -2.68 -20.54
N LEU A 39 -4.10 -3.51 -20.64
CA LEU A 39 -4.03 -4.54 -21.66
C LEU A 39 -5.24 -5.48 -21.60
N ILE A 40 -5.60 -5.94 -20.40
CA ILE A 40 -6.73 -6.85 -20.19
C ILE A 40 -8.05 -6.18 -20.56
N THR A 41 -8.34 -4.98 -20.04
CA THR A 41 -9.63 -4.32 -20.29
C THR A 41 -9.77 -3.86 -21.75
N LEU A 42 -8.69 -3.40 -22.37
CA LEU A 42 -8.69 -3.03 -23.80
C LEU A 42 -8.83 -4.27 -24.69
N LEU A 43 -8.17 -5.39 -24.36
CA LEU A 43 -8.31 -6.65 -25.09
C LEU A 43 -9.74 -7.21 -24.98
N ILE A 44 -10.33 -7.21 -23.78
CA ILE A 44 -11.73 -7.62 -23.57
C ILE A 44 -12.67 -6.72 -24.40
N THR A 45 -12.43 -5.40 -24.40
CA THR A 45 -13.21 -4.45 -25.20
C THR A 45 -13.09 -4.74 -26.69
N PHE A 46 -11.87 -4.98 -27.17
CA PHE A 46 -11.61 -5.34 -28.56
C PHE A 46 -12.34 -6.63 -28.94
N LEU A 47 -12.19 -7.69 -28.16
CA LEU A 47 -12.84 -8.98 -28.42
C LEU A 47 -14.36 -8.86 -28.41
N PHE A 48 -14.94 -8.12 -27.45
CA PHE A 48 -16.38 -7.88 -27.39
C PHE A 48 -16.91 -7.17 -28.64
N LEU A 49 -16.23 -6.10 -29.08
CA LEU A 49 -16.63 -5.36 -30.28
C LEU A 49 -16.42 -6.18 -31.55
N PHE A 50 -15.33 -6.93 -31.64
CA PHE A 50 -15.03 -7.82 -32.76
C PHE A 50 -16.10 -8.90 -32.91
N VAL A 51 -16.45 -9.59 -31.82
CA VAL A 51 -17.52 -10.61 -31.82
C VAL A 51 -18.86 -9.98 -32.17
N SER A 52 -19.18 -8.82 -31.59
CA SER A 52 -20.43 -8.09 -31.90
C SER A 52 -20.56 -7.74 -33.39
N GLU A 53 -19.46 -7.32 -34.01
CA GLU A 53 -19.41 -7.03 -35.45
C GLU A 53 -19.60 -8.30 -36.29
N ARG A 54 -18.98 -9.42 -35.91
CA ARG A 54 -19.18 -10.73 -36.58
C ARG A 54 -20.60 -11.25 -36.45
N MET A 55 -21.26 -10.98 -35.33
CA MET A 55 -22.68 -11.29 -35.11
C MET A 55 -23.64 -10.33 -35.82
N ARG A 56 -23.11 -9.36 -36.59
CA ARG A 56 -23.87 -8.32 -37.29
C ARG A 56 -24.75 -7.47 -36.36
N CYS A 57 -24.34 -7.34 -35.09
CA CYS A 57 -24.95 -6.39 -34.19
C CYS A 57 -24.65 -4.96 -34.67
N GLY A 58 -25.58 -4.02 -34.45
CA GLY A 58 -25.38 -2.62 -34.85
C GLY A 58 -24.16 -2.03 -34.14
N ARG A 59 -23.13 -1.65 -34.90
CA ARG A 59 -21.80 -1.20 -34.39
C ARG A 59 -21.91 -0.15 -33.27
N SER A 60 -22.70 0.90 -33.49
CA SER A 60 -22.90 2.00 -32.52
C SER A 60 -23.66 1.57 -31.27
N LYS A 61 -24.60 0.65 -31.41
CA LYS A 61 -25.35 0.06 -30.29
C LYS A 61 -24.44 -0.86 -29.45
N SER A 62 -23.62 -1.68 -30.09
CA SER A 62 -22.62 -2.52 -29.40
C SER A 62 -21.57 -1.68 -28.68
N ALA A 63 -21.09 -0.59 -29.29
CA ALA A 63 -20.19 0.34 -28.62
C ALA A 63 -20.85 0.95 -27.37
N ALA A 64 -22.10 1.41 -27.47
CA ALA A 64 -22.83 1.95 -26.31
C ALA A 64 -22.98 0.90 -25.20
N ALA A 65 -23.31 -0.35 -25.57
CA ALA A 65 -23.40 -1.46 -24.63
C ALA A 65 -22.07 -1.73 -23.91
N GLY A 66 -20.95 -1.72 -24.65
CA GLY A 66 -19.62 -1.91 -24.06
C GLY A 66 -19.23 -0.81 -23.08
N SER A 67 -19.63 0.44 -23.33
CA SER A 67 -19.35 1.54 -22.39
C SER A 67 -20.19 1.47 -21.12
N ILE A 68 -21.48 1.16 -21.27
CA ILE A 68 -22.38 0.95 -20.13
C ILE A 68 -21.92 -0.25 -19.31
N PHE A 69 -21.45 -1.31 -19.96
CA PHE A 69 -20.86 -2.46 -19.27
C PHE A 69 -19.69 -2.03 -18.38
N TRP A 70 -18.68 -1.32 -18.92
CA TRP A 70 -17.52 -0.89 -18.12
C TRP A 70 -17.91 0.05 -16.98
N LEU A 71 -18.88 0.94 -17.21
CA LEU A 71 -19.43 1.79 -16.17
C LEU A 71 -20.04 0.95 -15.03
N LEU A 72 -20.97 0.05 -15.35
CA LEU A 72 -21.63 -0.81 -14.36
C LEU A 72 -20.65 -1.76 -13.66
N PHE A 73 -19.65 -2.26 -14.39
CA PHE A 73 -18.65 -3.18 -13.88
C PHE A 73 -17.80 -2.52 -12.79
N PHE A 74 -17.24 -1.33 -13.03
CA PHE A 74 -16.42 -0.64 -12.03
C PHE A 74 -17.22 0.18 -11.00
N SER A 75 -18.51 0.40 -11.22
CA SER A 75 -19.40 1.03 -10.23
C SER A 75 -19.92 0.07 -9.17
N TYR A 76 -19.73 -1.24 -9.34
CA TYR A 76 -20.23 -2.26 -8.41
C TYR A 76 -19.69 -2.07 -6.99
N GLY A 77 -18.37 -2.03 -6.81
CA GLY A 77 -17.74 -1.98 -5.49
C GLY A 77 -18.13 -0.75 -4.68
N PRO A 78 -18.03 0.48 -5.24
CA PRO A 78 -18.52 1.68 -4.56
C PRO A 78 -20.00 1.61 -4.17
N ALA A 79 -20.86 1.04 -5.02
CA ALA A 79 -22.27 0.88 -4.74
C ALA A 79 -22.53 -0.16 -3.63
N GLU A 80 -21.81 -1.28 -3.65
CA GLU A 80 -21.83 -2.31 -2.60
C GLU A 80 -21.41 -1.72 -1.24
N GLN A 81 -20.30 -0.97 -1.22
CA GLN A 81 -19.79 -0.33 -0.01
C GLN A 81 -20.81 0.65 0.60
N LEU A 82 -21.46 1.45 -0.25
CA LEU A 82 -22.48 2.39 0.20
C LEU A 82 -23.71 1.68 0.78
N LEU A 83 -24.07 0.51 0.25
CA LEU A 83 -25.15 -0.31 0.79
C LEU A 83 -24.77 -0.95 2.13
N ILE A 84 -23.60 -1.58 2.21
CA ILE A 84 -23.11 -2.25 3.43
C ILE A 84 -22.90 -1.21 4.56
N SER A 85 -22.58 0.04 4.25
CA SER A 85 -22.51 1.10 5.27
C SER A 85 -23.84 1.38 5.98
N ARG A 86 -24.97 0.92 5.43
CA ARG A 86 -26.33 1.16 5.94
C ARG A 86 -27.09 -0.10 6.33
N LEU A 87 -26.57 -1.27 6.02
CA LEU A 87 -27.22 -2.58 6.20
C LEU A 87 -26.23 -3.60 6.80
N PRO A 88 -26.72 -4.72 7.37
CA PRO A 88 -25.85 -5.78 7.88
C PRO A 88 -24.89 -6.34 6.82
N SER A 89 -23.71 -6.81 7.26
CA SER A 89 -22.62 -7.33 6.42
C SER A 89 -22.99 -8.54 5.54
N SER A 90 -24.09 -9.23 5.82
CA SER A 90 -24.60 -10.36 5.03
C SER A 90 -25.25 -9.97 3.70
N ALA A 91 -25.35 -8.67 3.38
CA ALA A 91 -26.04 -8.17 2.19
C ALA A 91 -25.27 -8.30 0.85
N GLY A 92 -23.99 -8.70 0.86
CA GLY A 92 -23.13 -8.68 -0.34
C GLY A 92 -23.62 -9.57 -1.50
N PHE A 93 -23.92 -10.84 -1.24
CA PHE A 93 -24.41 -11.75 -2.29
C PHE A 93 -25.82 -11.40 -2.81
N PRO A 94 -26.81 -11.08 -1.96
CA PRO A 94 -28.08 -10.53 -2.43
C PRO A 94 -27.93 -9.27 -3.29
N PHE A 95 -27.03 -8.36 -2.92
CA PHE A 95 -26.76 -7.15 -3.69
C PHE A 95 -26.21 -7.46 -5.09
N PHE A 96 -25.33 -8.46 -5.20
CA PHE A 96 -24.84 -8.92 -6.49
C PHE A 96 -25.94 -9.41 -7.42
N LEU A 97 -26.87 -10.23 -6.92
CA LEU A 97 -28.01 -10.69 -7.72
C LEU A 97 -28.87 -9.52 -8.18
N MET A 98 -29.14 -8.55 -7.30
CA MET A 98 -29.84 -7.32 -7.66
C MET A 98 -29.09 -6.51 -8.73
N TRP A 99 -27.75 -6.42 -8.62
CA TRP A 99 -26.91 -5.72 -9.58
C TRP A 99 -26.91 -6.40 -10.96
N LEU A 100 -26.89 -7.74 -11.01
CA LEU A 100 -27.04 -8.50 -12.25
C LEU A 100 -28.40 -8.27 -12.91
N VAL A 101 -29.47 -8.24 -12.12
CA VAL A 101 -30.83 -7.94 -12.60
C VAL A 101 -30.89 -6.52 -13.18
N LEU A 102 -30.31 -5.53 -12.48
CA LEU A 102 -30.21 -4.16 -12.95
C LEU A 102 -29.46 -4.07 -14.29
N ALA A 103 -28.27 -4.69 -14.37
CA ALA A 103 -27.47 -4.72 -15.58
C ALA A 103 -28.24 -5.38 -16.74
N TYR A 104 -28.90 -6.50 -16.50
CA TYR A 104 -29.74 -7.17 -17.50
C TYR A 104 -30.86 -6.26 -18.02
N PHE A 105 -31.60 -5.57 -17.13
CA PHE A 105 -32.66 -4.66 -17.56
C PHE A 105 -32.15 -3.46 -18.37
N ILE A 106 -31.02 -2.88 -17.98
CA ILE A 106 -30.37 -1.81 -18.73
C ILE A 106 -29.99 -2.30 -20.13
N MET A 107 -29.33 -3.46 -20.22
CA MET A 107 -28.90 -4.04 -21.50
C MET A 107 -30.09 -4.41 -22.39
N LYS A 108 -31.17 -4.97 -21.82
CA LYS A 108 -32.42 -5.27 -22.54
C LYS A 108 -33.11 -4.00 -23.07
N LYS A 109 -33.16 -2.93 -22.27
CA LYS A 109 -33.72 -1.64 -22.75
C LYS A 109 -32.87 -1.05 -23.86
N LEU A 110 -31.54 -1.14 -23.75
CA LEU A 110 -30.61 -0.68 -24.77
C LEU A 110 -30.79 -1.45 -26.10
N SER A 111 -30.92 -2.78 -26.02
CA SER A 111 -31.10 -3.63 -27.20
C SER A 111 -32.43 -3.35 -27.91
N ALA A 112 -33.51 -3.15 -27.14
CA ALA A 112 -34.84 -2.84 -27.64
C ALA A 112 -35.02 -1.38 -28.12
N SER A 113 -34.07 -0.49 -27.80
CA SER A 113 -34.16 0.92 -28.16
C SER A 113 -34.01 1.14 -29.67
N SER A 114 -34.88 1.99 -30.22
CA SER A 114 -34.85 2.51 -31.58
C SER A 114 -34.10 3.85 -31.70
N ALA A 115 -33.41 4.29 -30.66
CA ALA A 115 -32.68 5.55 -30.65
C ALA A 115 -31.53 5.58 -31.68
N ASP A 116 -31.16 6.80 -32.08
CA ASP A 116 -30.01 7.06 -32.96
C ASP A 116 -28.70 6.93 -32.18
N PHE A 117 -28.13 5.72 -32.20
CA PHE A 117 -26.90 5.40 -31.50
C PHE A 117 -25.66 6.06 -32.09
N ASP A 118 -25.73 6.61 -33.31
CA ASP A 118 -24.62 7.38 -33.89
C ASP A 118 -24.49 8.75 -33.21
N LYS A 119 -25.62 9.40 -32.93
CA LYS A 119 -25.64 10.65 -32.13
C LYS A 119 -25.27 10.40 -30.67
N ILE A 120 -25.80 9.33 -30.07
CA ILE A 120 -25.46 8.96 -28.69
C ILE A 120 -23.97 8.62 -28.57
N GLY A 121 -23.40 7.91 -29.56
CA GLY A 121 -21.97 7.58 -29.60
C GLY A 121 -21.07 8.80 -29.58
N LYS A 122 -21.46 9.91 -30.24
CA LYS A 122 -20.73 11.19 -30.18
C LYS A 122 -20.73 11.78 -28.77
N ILE A 123 -21.87 11.75 -28.08
CA ILE A 123 -21.99 12.20 -26.68
C ILE A 123 -21.11 11.32 -25.79
N PHE A 124 -21.17 10.00 -25.96
CA PHE A 124 -20.35 9.07 -25.17
C PHE A 124 -18.85 9.26 -25.41
N ASN A 125 -18.42 9.54 -26.65
CA ASN A 125 -17.03 9.91 -26.94
C ASN A 125 -16.61 11.17 -26.20
N PHE A 126 -17.42 12.22 -26.26
CA PHE A 126 -17.13 13.46 -25.55
C PHE A 126 -17.02 13.24 -24.04
N THR A 127 -18.01 12.58 -23.45
CA THR A 127 -18.04 12.27 -22.01
C THR A 127 -16.83 11.42 -21.61
N ALA A 128 -16.53 10.34 -22.34
CA ALA A 128 -15.42 9.46 -22.01
C ALA A 128 -14.06 10.15 -22.19
N ALA A 129 -13.93 11.05 -23.18
CA ALA A 129 -12.73 11.87 -23.35
C ALA A 129 -12.53 12.82 -22.16
N VAL A 130 -13.58 13.53 -21.72
CA VAL A 130 -13.52 14.41 -20.54
C VAL A 130 -13.13 13.62 -19.29
N MET A 131 -13.73 12.44 -19.08
CA MET A 131 -13.43 11.57 -17.95
C MET A 131 -11.97 11.08 -17.94
N ILE A 132 -11.32 10.95 -19.10
CA ILE A 132 -9.91 10.53 -19.23
C ILE A 132 -8.94 11.71 -19.06
N ILE A 133 -9.30 12.90 -19.54
CA ILE A 133 -8.42 14.08 -19.50
C ILE A 133 -8.04 14.45 -18.06
N LEU A 134 -8.99 14.44 -17.13
CA LEU A 134 -8.74 14.79 -15.72
C LEU A 134 -7.69 13.88 -15.05
N PRO A 135 -7.84 12.55 -15.01
CA PRO A 135 -6.85 11.68 -14.38
C PRO A 135 -5.51 11.70 -15.11
N LEU A 136 -5.48 11.81 -16.45
CA LEU A 136 -4.22 11.97 -17.19
C LEU A 136 -3.48 13.27 -16.82
N SER A 137 -4.22 14.38 -16.69
CA SER A 137 -3.66 15.66 -16.28
C SER A 137 -3.08 15.58 -14.87
N ASN A 138 -3.78 14.92 -13.93
CA ASN A 138 -3.28 14.72 -12.57
C ASN A 138 -2.00 13.87 -12.55
N ILE A 139 -1.96 12.76 -13.30
CA ILE A 139 -0.76 11.91 -13.41
C ILE A 139 0.40 12.72 -14.00
N PHE A 140 0.16 13.48 -15.07
CA PHE A 140 1.18 14.29 -15.73
C PHE A 140 1.72 15.40 -14.82
N ILE A 141 0.84 16.16 -14.17
CA ILE A 141 1.21 17.22 -13.22
C ILE A 141 2.02 16.63 -12.07
N PHE A 142 1.60 15.48 -11.53
CA PHE A 142 2.31 14.80 -10.46
C PHE A 142 3.72 14.36 -10.87
N GLU A 143 3.86 13.68 -12.01
CA GLU A 143 5.17 13.24 -12.53
C GLU A 143 6.09 14.43 -12.82
N TYR A 144 5.54 15.51 -13.41
CA TYR A 144 6.28 16.73 -13.68
C TYR A 144 6.77 17.39 -12.39
N ASN A 145 5.87 17.61 -11.43
CA ASN A 145 6.20 18.22 -10.14
C ASN A 145 7.17 17.35 -9.33
N SER A 146 7.01 16.02 -9.36
CA SER A 146 7.91 15.10 -8.66
C SER A 146 9.33 15.20 -9.22
N ARG A 147 9.50 15.23 -10.55
CA ARG A 147 10.81 15.41 -11.20
C ARG A 147 11.40 16.80 -10.92
N ALA A 148 10.57 17.84 -11.01
CA ALA A 148 10.98 19.21 -10.73
C ALA A 148 11.42 19.39 -9.27
N ASN A 149 10.68 18.82 -8.32
CA ASN A 149 10.99 18.89 -6.89
C ASN A 149 12.20 18.03 -6.51
N ILE A 150 12.43 16.88 -7.15
CA ILE A 150 13.66 16.11 -6.97
C ILE A 150 14.86 16.93 -7.44
N ASN A 151 14.78 17.56 -8.62
CA ASN A 151 15.84 18.41 -9.14
C ASN A 151 16.07 19.65 -8.26
N ALA A 152 15.00 20.32 -7.84
CA ALA A 152 15.07 21.49 -6.96
C ALA A 152 15.62 21.14 -5.57
N ARG A 153 15.19 20.02 -4.97
CA ARG A 153 15.72 19.54 -3.68
C ARG A 153 17.14 19.03 -3.80
N GLN A 154 17.57 18.46 -4.92
CA GLN A 154 18.98 18.12 -5.14
C GLN A 154 19.83 19.40 -5.23
N VAL A 155 19.35 20.43 -5.92
CA VAL A 155 20.02 21.74 -5.99
C VAL A 155 20.01 22.44 -4.63
N GLU A 156 18.92 22.39 -3.88
CA GLU A 156 18.81 23.01 -2.56
C GLU A 156 19.57 22.24 -1.48
N THR A 157 19.64 20.91 -1.59
CA THR A 157 20.52 20.09 -0.73
C THR A 157 21.98 20.37 -1.07
N GLN A 158 22.34 20.54 -2.35
CA GLN A 158 23.69 20.97 -2.73
C GLN A 158 24.01 22.39 -2.25
N ASN A 159 23.05 23.32 -2.29
CA ASN A 159 23.22 24.70 -1.83
C ASN A 159 23.18 24.86 -0.30
N LYS A 160 22.41 24.02 0.42
CA LYS A 160 22.43 23.90 1.90
C LYS A 160 23.62 23.06 2.39
N THR A 161 24.29 22.32 1.51
CA THR A 161 25.63 21.75 1.74
C THR A 161 26.76 22.60 1.13
N GLY A 162 26.47 23.79 0.58
CA GLY A 162 27.41 24.92 0.59
C GLY A 162 27.49 25.45 2.02
N PRO A 163 28.66 25.91 2.49
CA PRO A 163 29.06 25.85 3.89
C PRO A 163 27.95 26.42 4.77
N ALA A 164 27.31 25.53 5.54
CA ALA A 164 26.55 25.94 6.71
C ALA A 164 27.44 26.93 7.47
N SER A 165 26.88 28.07 7.85
CA SER A 165 27.52 29.09 8.67
C SER A 165 28.32 28.43 9.79
N SER A 166 29.62 28.27 9.54
CA SER A 166 30.57 27.60 10.39
C SER A 166 31.08 28.62 11.38
N THR A 167 30.30 28.87 12.43
CA THR A 167 30.88 29.13 13.75
C THR A 167 31.15 27.84 14.52
N GLU A 168 30.77 26.69 13.96
CA GLU A 168 31.38 25.41 14.31
C GLU A 168 32.40 25.07 13.23
N THR A 169 33.67 25.12 13.62
CA THR A 169 34.80 24.59 12.88
C THR A 169 34.41 23.24 12.26
N PRO A 170 34.62 22.99 10.95
CA PRO A 170 34.45 21.67 10.39
C PRO A 170 35.49 20.77 11.06
N THR A 171 35.09 20.06 12.11
CA THR A 171 35.83 18.91 12.58
C THR A 171 35.85 17.98 11.38
N ALA A 172 37.02 17.84 10.75
CA ALA A 172 37.22 16.93 9.64
C ALA A 172 36.52 15.62 9.99
N LEU A 173 35.52 15.21 9.17
CA LEU A 173 34.93 13.90 9.31
C LEU A 173 36.10 12.90 9.37
N PRO A 174 36.18 12.03 10.39
CA PRO A 174 37.25 11.05 10.46
C PRO A 174 37.33 10.34 9.12
N SER A 175 38.51 10.32 8.53
CA SER A 175 38.78 9.77 7.21
C SER A 175 38.27 8.33 7.09
N GLY A 176 37.05 8.14 6.59
CA GLY A 176 36.39 6.84 6.43
C GLY A 176 36.11 6.12 7.76
N ALA A 177 35.15 5.21 7.78
CA ALA A 177 35.13 4.17 8.80
C ALA A 177 36.45 3.39 8.72
N SER A 178 37.42 3.78 9.54
CA SER A 178 38.60 2.98 9.85
C SER A 178 38.12 1.66 10.45
N GLY A 179 38.74 0.53 10.07
CA GLY A 179 38.38 -0.79 10.59
C GLY A 179 38.24 -0.77 12.12
N GLY A 180 36.99 -0.86 12.60
CA GLY A 180 36.66 -0.69 14.02
C GLY A 180 35.34 0.04 14.32
N SER A 181 34.69 0.69 13.35
CA SER A 181 33.33 1.22 13.54
C SER A 181 32.32 0.09 13.80
N PRO A 182 31.44 0.21 14.82
CA PRO A 182 30.48 -0.84 15.14
C PRO A 182 29.32 -0.85 14.15
N ASP A 183 28.75 -2.03 13.94
CA ASP A 183 27.48 -2.17 13.24
C ASP A 183 26.35 -1.52 14.04
N ILE A 184 25.39 -0.93 13.34
CA ILE A 184 24.24 -0.24 13.93
C ILE A 184 22.97 -0.99 13.55
N TYR A 185 22.26 -1.49 14.55
CA TYR A 185 20.97 -2.18 14.37
C TYR A 185 19.83 -1.31 14.90
N HIS A 186 18.95 -0.90 14.00
CA HIS A 186 17.68 -0.28 14.32
C HIS A 186 16.56 -1.30 14.13
N ILE A 187 16.15 -1.91 15.23
CA ILE A 187 15.12 -2.96 15.27
C ILE A 187 13.81 -2.35 15.80
N VAL A 188 12.73 -2.52 15.05
CA VAL A 188 11.41 -2.00 15.37
C VAL A 188 10.43 -3.17 15.39
N PHE A 189 9.64 -3.30 16.46
CA PHE A 189 8.54 -4.25 16.58
C PHE A 189 7.22 -3.50 16.47
N ASP A 190 6.46 -3.75 15.40
CA ASP A 190 5.26 -2.96 15.09
C ASP A 190 4.16 -3.17 16.14
N GLY A 191 3.69 -2.07 16.72
CA GLY A 191 2.68 -2.10 17.77
C GLY A 191 3.15 -2.63 19.13
N TYR A 192 4.45 -2.66 19.45
CA TYR A 192 4.98 -3.01 20.78
C TYR A 192 4.99 -1.80 21.74
N PRO A 193 4.18 -1.77 22.82
CA PRO A 193 4.11 -0.63 23.72
C PRO A 193 5.08 -0.76 24.92
N ARG A 194 5.11 0.28 25.75
CA ARG A 194 5.88 0.29 27.01
C ARG A 194 5.40 -0.76 28.01
N ALA A 195 6.30 -1.11 28.94
CA ALA A 195 6.05 -2.05 30.02
C ALA A 195 4.83 -1.71 30.89
N ASP A 196 4.63 -0.42 31.22
CA ASP A 196 3.46 0.00 32.00
C ASP A 196 2.16 -0.15 31.21
N VAL A 197 2.17 0.17 29.92
CA VAL A 197 1.02 -0.04 29.01
C VAL A 197 0.72 -1.54 28.82
N LEU A 198 1.74 -2.39 28.67
CA LEU A 198 1.57 -3.86 28.62
C LEU A 198 0.89 -4.36 29.90
N LYS A 199 1.33 -3.87 31.06
CA LYS A 199 0.77 -4.28 32.35
C LYS A 199 -0.65 -3.77 32.56
N GLU A 200 -0.91 -2.50 32.28
CA GLU A 200 -2.21 -1.85 32.54
C GLU A 200 -3.31 -2.24 31.54
N ILE A 201 -2.98 -2.34 30.25
CA ILE A 201 -3.97 -2.60 29.18
C ILE A 201 -4.06 -4.07 28.84
N TYR A 202 -2.92 -4.76 28.78
CA TYR A 202 -2.86 -6.17 28.37
C TYR A 202 -2.75 -7.13 29.55
N GLY A 203 -2.40 -6.66 30.75
CA GLY A 203 -2.21 -7.52 31.92
C GLY A 203 -0.95 -8.39 31.84
N PHE A 204 0.02 -8.01 31.01
CA PHE A 204 1.28 -8.74 30.83
C PHE A 204 2.44 -8.01 31.52
N ASP A 205 3.14 -8.72 32.41
CA ASP A 205 4.32 -8.19 33.10
C ASP A 205 5.60 -8.66 32.40
N ASN A 206 6.25 -7.75 31.67
CA ASN A 206 7.50 -8.03 30.95
C ASN A 206 8.75 -7.60 31.74
N SER A 207 8.66 -7.42 33.06
CA SER A 207 9.77 -6.93 33.90
C SER A 207 11.04 -7.78 33.80
N ASP A 208 10.93 -9.10 33.64
CA ASP A 208 12.07 -10.00 33.43
C ASP A 208 12.86 -9.64 32.17
N PHE A 209 12.18 -9.36 31.06
CA PHE A 209 12.81 -8.93 29.81
C PHE A 209 13.48 -7.55 29.95
N ILE A 210 12.81 -6.61 30.62
CA ILE A 210 13.38 -5.28 30.88
C ILE A 210 14.63 -5.37 31.76
N ASN A 211 14.60 -6.21 32.79
CA ASN A 211 15.74 -6.43 33.67
C ASN A 211 16.89 -7.13 32.92
N TYR A 212 16.58 -8.08 32.04
CA TYR A 212 17.57 -8.69 31.15
C TYR A 212 18.28 -7.65 30.28
N LEU A 213 17.55 -6.73 29.64
CA LEU A 213 18.13 -5.65 28.83
C LEU A 213 19.03 -4.73 29.67
N LYS A 214 18.56 -4.29 30.84
CA LYS A 214 19.35 -3.44 31.75
C LYS A 214 20.63 -4.14 32.21
N ASN A 215 20.55 -5.42 32.56
CA ASN A 215 21.71 -6.23 32.97
C ASN A 215 22.72 -6.43 31.83
N LYS A 216 22.27 -6.40 30.58
CA LYS A 216 23.14 -6.39 29.38
C LYS A 216 23.72 -5.01 29.06
N GLY A 217 23.41 -3.98 29.85
CA GLY A 217 23.90 -2.61 29.67
C GLY A 217 23.05 -1.76 28.72
N PHE A 218 21.87 -2.21 28.30
CA PHE A 218 20.97 -1.39 27.50
C PHE A 218 20.33 -0.28 28.35
N PHE A 219 20.26 0.91 27.78
CA PHE A 219 19.42 1.97 28.30
C PHE A 219 17.95 1.71 27.94
N VAL A 220 17.09 1.65 28.96
CA VAL A 220 15.64 1.46 28.78
C VAL A 220 14.92 2.77 29.08
N ALA A 221 14.32 3.37 28.05
CA ALA A 221 13.55 4.61 28.16
C ALA A 221 12.10 4.32 28.60
N ASP A 222 11.89 4.14 29.90
CA ASP A 222 10.59 3.77 30.49
C ASP A 222 9.46 4.80 30.29
N LYS A 223 9.80 6.04 29.94
CA LYS A 223 8.84 7.13 29.68
C LYS A 223 8.81 7.61 28.22
N SER A 224 9.41 6.87 27.28
CA SER A 224 9.35 7.24 25.86
C SER A 224 7.93 7.14 25.32
N TYR A 225 7.59 7.96 24.32
CA TYR A 225 6.32 7.86 23.61
C TYR A 225 6.55 8.04 22.11
N ALA A 226 5.73 7.39 21.30
CA ALA A 226 5.73 7.63 19.86
C ALA A 226 5.16 9.01 19.58
N ASN A 227 5.88 9.82 18.79
CA ASN A 227 5.40 11.14 18.39
C ASN A 227 4.12 11.06 17.53
N TYR A 228 3.93 9.95 16.80
CA TYR A 228 2.83 9.74 15.87
C TYR A 228 2.27 8.31 15.97
N GLY A 229 1.17 8.14 16.70
CA GLY A 229 0.53 6.83 16.94
C GLY A 229 -0.56 6.42 15.94
N THR A 230 -0.67 7.10 14.80
CA THR A 230 -1.76 6.85 13.82
C THR A 230 -1.38 5.84 12.74
N PHE A 231 -0.16 5.89 12.21
CA PHE A 231 0.33 4.96 11.19
C PHE A 231 1.86 4.79 11.29
N THR A 232 2.37 3.60 11.00
CA THR A 232 3.81 3.27 11.05
C THR A 232 4.68 4.23 10.23
N LEU A 233 4.23 4.56 9.00
CA LEU A 233 4.93 5.50 8.11
C LEU A 233 5.21 6.84 8.80
N HIS A 234 4.35 7.22 9.75
CA HIS A 234 4.51 8.49 10.40
C HIS A 234 5.65 8.54 11.40
N SER A 235 5.70 7.51 12.23
CA SER A 235 6.83 7.32 13.14
C SER A 235 8.13 7.12 12.36
N ALA A 236 8.12 6.25 11.34
CA ALA A 236 9.29 5.95 10.53
C ALA A 236 9.88 7.17 9.82
N ALA A 237 9.04 8.00 9.19
CA ALA A 237 9.50 9.23 8.54
C ALA A 237 10.16 10.20 9.54
N SER A 238 9.65 10.28 10.77
CA SER A 238 10.18 11.18 11.80
C SER A 238 11.53 10.71 12.35
N TYR A 239 11.60 9.49 12.90
CA TYR A 239 12.83 9.04 13.58
C TYR A 239 13.99 8.73 12.63
N LEU A 240 13.72 8.35 11.36
CA LEU A 240 14.79 8.14 10.36
C LEU A 240 15.38 9.46 9.83
N ASN A 241 14.68 10.57 10.08
CA ASN A 241 15.08 11.91 9.65
C ASN A 241 15.39 12.88 10.80
N TYR A 242 15.32 12.42 12.05
CA TYR A 242 15.60 13.21 13.26
C TYR A 242 14.79 14.51 13.37
N SER A 243 13.56 14.53 12.85
CA SER A 243 12.76 15.77 12.79
C SER A 243 11.26 15.49 12.96
N TYR A 244 10.53 16.52 13.39
CA TYR A 244 9.08 16.47 13.58
C TYR A 244 8.33 16.89 12.31
N TYR A 245 7.07 16.50 12.19
CA TYR A 245 6.27 16.83 11.00
C TYR A 245 6.15 18.28 10.62
N PRO A 246 5.95 19.23 11.55
CA PRO A 246 5.85 20.63 11.18
C PRO A 246 7.10 21.15 10.45
N GLU A 247 8.27 20.58 10.74
CA GLU A 247 9.57 20.92 10.13
C GLU A 247 9.81 20.14 8.82
N ILE A 248 9.31 18.92 8.74
CA ILE A 248 9.39 18.04 7.56
C ILE A 248 8.38 18.44 6.47
N LEU A 249 7.26 19.06 6.86
CA LEU A 249 6.12 19.47 6.03
C LEU A 249 5.93 20.99 6.06
N GLU A 250 6.94 21.78 5.69
CA GLU A 250 6.74 23.23 5.53
C GLU A 250 5.75 23.51 4.37
N GLY A 251 4.62 24.18 4.67
CA GLY A 251 3.63 24.67 3.69
C GLY A 251 2.17 24.29 3.95
N ASP A 252 1.26 24.76 3.08
CA ASP A 252 -0.22 24.57 3.10
C ASP A 252 -0.66 23.11 2.82
N GLN A 253 0.01 22.15 3.43
CA GLN A 253 -0.30 20.72 3.37
C GLN A 253 -1.21 20.28 4.52
N ARG A 254 -1.86 21.22 5.22
CA ARG A 254 -2.82 20.93 6.30
C ARG A 254 -4.03 20.10 5.82
N GLY A 255 -4.27 20.05 4.51
CA GLY A 255 -5.26 19.18 3.88
C GLY A 255 -4.68 17.93 3.19
N ALA A 256 -3.36 17.84 2.99
CA ALA A 256 -2.72 16.80 2.20
C ALA A 256 -1.86 15.90 3.08
N ARG A 257 -2.50 14.84 3.56
CA ARG A 257 -1.90 13.55 3.88
C ARG A 257 -1.22 12.94 2.63
N SER A 258 -0.25 13.61 2.00
CA SER A 258 0.45 12.98 0.88
C SER A 258 1.36 11.90 1.46
N HIS A 259 0.81 10.70 1.55
CA HIS A 259 1.51 9.46 1.87
C HIS A 259 2.86 9.38 1.11
N ASP A 260 2.88 9.92 -0.10
CA ASP A 260 3.98 10.21 -1.02
C ASP A 260 5.15 10.92 -0.34
N GLY A 261 4.87 12.01 0.39
CA GLY A 261 5.90 12.81 1.05
C GLY A 261 6.60 12.00 2.13
N LEU A 262 5.82 11.24 2.91
CA LEU A 262 6.32 10.36 3.98
C LEU A 262 7.14 9.21 3.42
N VAL A 263 6.61 8.53 2.40
CA VAL A 263 7.32 7.44 1.72
C VAL A 263 8.64 7.96 1.16
N ASN A 264 8.65 9.11 0.48
CA ASN A 264 9.86 9.70 -0.07
C ASN A 264 10.91 10.01 1.02
N LEU A 265 10.49 10.51 2.19
CA LEU A 265 11.38 10.76 3.32
C LEU A 265 11.97 9.50 3.92
N ILE A 266 11.21 8.40 3.93
CA ILE A 266 11.69 7.09 4.38
C ILE A 266 12.68 6.52 3.36
N GLN A 267 12.35 6.57 2.06
CA GLN A 267 13.24 6.14 0.99
C GLN A 267 14.56 6.92 1.02
N HIS A 268 14.53 8.23 1.25
CA HIS A 268 15.74 9.06 1.19
C HIS A 268 16.12 9.61 2.57
N ASN A 269 16.07 8.74 3.58
CA ASN A 269 16.20 9.16 4.97
C ASN A 269 17.58 9.72 5.34
N ALA A 270 17.59 10.66 6.29
CA ALA A 270 18.80 11.35 6.74
C ALA A 270 19.80 10.40 7.41
N ALA A 271 19.33 9.45 8.23
CA ALA A 271 20.17 8.48 8.94
C ALA A 271 21.05 7.66 7.98
N ALA A 272 20.45 7.01 6.98
CA ALA A 272 21.15 6.21 5.99
C ALA A 272 22.10 7.07 5.14
N ARG A 273 21.69 8.28 4.73
CA ARG A 273 22.58 9.20 3.99
C ARG A 273 23.78 9.63 4.82
N PHE A 274 23.59 9.89 6.11
CA PHE A 274 24.67 10.25 7.03
C PHE A 274 25.66 9.10 7.20
N LEU A 275 25.18 7.90 7.52
CA LEU A 275 26.01 6.72 7.77
C LEU A 275 26.74 6.25 6.49
N ARG A 276 26.11 6.36 5.32
CA ARG A 276 26.78 6.08 4.03
C ARG A 276 28.01 6.96 3.79
N ARG A 277 27.95 8.25 4.17
CA ARG A 277 29.13 9.14 4.07
C ARG A 277 30.27 8.71 4.99
N LEU A 278 29.97 7.96 6.04
CA LEU A 278 30.95 7.35 6.95
C LEU A 278 31.40 5.97 6.47
N GLY A 279 30.92 5.46 5.33
CA GLY A 279 31.30 4.16 4.79
C GLY A 279 30.44 2.99 5.24
N TYR A 280 29.27 3.24 5.86
CA TYR A 280 28.33 2.18 6.22
C TYR A 280 27.57 1.66 5.00
N THR A 281 27.35 0.35 4.96
CA THR A 281 26.38 -0.29 4.03
C THR A 281 24.99 -0.29 4.67
N PHE A 282 24.00 0.29 3.99
CA PHE A 282 22.63 0.32 4.50
C PHE A 282 21.85 -0.92 4.06
N ILE A 283 21.38 -1.71 5.03
CA ILE A 283 20.64 -2.96 4.83
C ILE A 283 19.22 -2.80 5.38
N SER A 284 18.22 -3.21 4.60
CA SER A 284 16.81 -3.23 5.02
C SER A 284 16.14 -4.53 4.59
N TYR A 285 14.99 -4.85 5.19
CA TYR A 285 14.14 -5.95 4.75
C TYR A 285 13.03 -5.48 3.80
N ASN A 286 12.58 -6.38 2.93
CA ASN A 286 11.41 -6.20 2.10
C ASN A 286 10.14 -6.55 2.89
N THR A 287 9.80 -5.66 3.82
CA THR A 287 8.58 -5.75 4.65
C THR A 287 7.33 -5.49 3.80
N LEU A 288 6.13 -5.73 4.33
CA LEU A 288 4.91 -5.35 3.59
C LEU A 288 4.69 -3.84 3.65
N ASP A 289 4.84 -3.27 4.85
CA ASP A 289 4.75 -1.84 5.12
C ASP A 289 6.14 -1.23 5.31
N CYS A 290 6.36 -0.05 4.73
CA CYS A 290 7.62 0.71 4.81
C CYS A 290 8.86 0.07 4.13
N VAL A 291 8.70 -0.67 3.02
CA VAL A 291 9.86 -1.15 2.23
C VAL A 291 10.77 0.00 1.85
N ILE A 292 12.07 -0.09 2.14
CA ILE A 292 13.07 0.91 1.76
C ILE A 292 13.84 0.40 0.53
N TYR A 293 13.31 0.66 -0.67
CA TYR A 293 13.87 0.21 -1.95
C TYR A 293 15.23 0.83 -2.27
N THR A 294 15.55 1.94 -1.63
CA THR A 294 16.82 2.65 -1.75
C THR A 294 17.91 2.07 -0.86
N ALA A 295 17.66 1.00 -0.11
CA ALA A 295 18.69 0.28 0.64
C ALA A 295 19.76 -0.29 -0.29
N ASP A 296 21.01 -0.34 0.19
CA ASP A 296 22.12 -0.91 -0.58
C ASP A 296 21.97 -2.42 -0.72
N ILE A 297 21.47 -3.07 0.35
CA ILE A 297 21.07 -4.48 0.35
C ILE A 297 19.63 -4.58 0.85
N LEU A 298 18.74 -5.11 0.01
CA LEU A 298 17.35 -5.38 0.36
C LEU A 298 17.14 -6.87 0.57
N MET A 299 17.04 -7.27 1.84
CA MET A 299 16.87 -8.65 2.29
C MET A 299 15.46 -9.16 1.96
N LYS A 300 15.38 -10.36 1.34
CA LYS A 300 14.14 -10.98 0.88
C LYS A 300 14.17 -12.49 1.13
N PRO A 301 13.09 -13.10 1.65
CA PRO A 301 13.02 -14.55 1.75
C PRO A 301 13.12 -15.21 0.36
N PRO A 302 13.92 -16.28 0.19
CA PRO A 302 14.08 -16.98 -1.09
C PRO A 302 12.77 -17.54 -1.65
N GLU A 303 11.88 -17.96 -0.74
CA GLU A 303 10.60 -18.60 -1.02
C GLU A 303 9.45 -17.60 -1.18
N PHE A 304 9.74 -16.29 -1.19
CA PHE A 304 8.74 -15.28 -1.51
C PHE A 304 8.42 -15.23 -3.02
N ARG A 305 8.33 -16.41 -3.67
CA ARG A 305 7.73 -16.57 -5.00
C ARG A 305 6.25 -16.83 -4.80
N ARG A 306 5.51 -15.76 -4.61
CA ARG A 306 4.08 -15.72 -4.91
C ARG A 306 3.92 -16.13 -6.38
N GLY A 307 3.04 -17.08 -6.68
CA GLY A 307 2.72 -17.37 -8.09
C GLY A 307 2.23 -16.10 -8.79
N PHE A 308 2.32 -16.03 -10.12
CA PHE A 308 1.93 -14.82 -10.88
C PHE A 308 0.54 -14.26 -10.49
N LEU A 309 -0.43 -15.14 -10.23
CA LEU A 309 -1.77 -14.76 -9.76
C LEU A 309 -1.77 -14.23 -8.32
N THR A 310 -0.91 -14.78 -7.46
CA THR A 310 -0.73 -14.36 -6.06
C THR A 310 0.02 -13.03 -5.97
N ASP A 311 0.97 -12.77 -6.86
CA ASP A 311 1.64 -11.48 -7.02
C ASP A 311 0.66 -10.40 -7.46
N ILE A 312 -0.17 -10.71 -8.47
CA ILE A 312 -1.24 -9.80 -8.91
C ILE A 312 -2.22 -9.53 -7.78
N TYR A 313 -2.63 -10.55 -7.03
CA TYR A 313 -3.54 -10.35 -5.91
C TYR A 313 -2.88 -9.55 -4.78
N SER A 314 -1.63 -9.82 -4.44
CA SER A 314 -0.97 -9.15 -3.31
C SER A 314 -0.61 -7.68 -3.56
N ASP A 315 -0.72 -7.24 -4.81
CA ASP A 315 -0.53 -5.84 -5.18
C ASP A 315 -1.76 -5.02 -4.78
N SER A 316 -1.56 -4.03 -3.91
CA SER A 316 -2.62 -3.18 -3.39
C SER A 316 -3.40 -2.45 -4.51
N PHE A 317 -2.73 -2.11 -5.62
CA PHE A 317 -3.37 -1.45 -6.74
C PHE A 317 -4.30 -2.39 -7.52
N TYR A 318 -3.88 -3.62 -7.76
CA TYR A 318 -4.73 -4.60 -8.44
C TYR A 318 -5.91 -5.03 -7.57
N ASN A 319 -5.69 -5.21 -6.25
CA ASN A 319 -6.78 -5.42 -5.30
C ASN A 319 -7.78 -4.27 -5.29
N LEU A 320 -7.31 -3.03 -5.28
CA LEU A 320 -8.17 -1.84 -5.37
C LEU A 320 -9.05 -1.89 -6.62
N LEU A 321 -8.48 -2.26 -7.78
CA LEU A 321 -9.23 -2.38 -9.02
C LEU A 321 -10.24 -3.53 -8.98
N ILE A 322 -9.84 -4.71 -8.49
CA ILE A 322 -10.71 -5.87 -8.36
C ILE A 322 -11.89 -5.57 -7.43
N ASN A 323 -11.64 -4.92 -6.30
CA ASN A 323 -12.65 -4.55 -5.31
C ASN A 323 -13.69 -3.55 -5.83
N LYS A 324 -13.41 -2.82 -6.92
CA LYS A 324 -14.39 -1.98 -7.61
C LYS A 324 -15.36 -2.78 -8.49
N THR A 325 -15.12 -4.08 -8.70
CA THR A 325 -15.83 -4.92 -9.67
C THR A 325 -16.60 -6.07 -9.01
N PRO A 326 -17.59 -6.67 -9.67
CA PRO A 326 -18.26 -7.87 -9.16
C PRO A 326 -17.34 -9.07 -8.95
N LEU A 327 -16.14 -9.07 -9.56
CA LEU A 327 -15.13 -10.10 -9.31
C LEU A 327 -14.73 -10.14 -7.82
N ALA A 328 -14.86 -9.02 -7.11
CA ALA A 328 -14.61 -8.93 -5.67
C ALA A 328 -15.34 -10.01 -4.87
N ILE A 329 -16.50 -10.51 -5.29
CA ILE A 329 -17.24 -11.56 -4.56
C ILE A 329 -16.53 -12.90 -4.65
N TYR A 330 -16.10 -13.27 -5.86
CA TYR A 330 -15.29 -14.47 -6.06
C TYR A 330 -13.98 -14.33 -5.28
N TYR A 331 -13.36 -13.15 -5.37
CA TYR A 331 -12.11 -12.85 -4.70
C TYR A 331 -12.20 -12.66 -3.19
N LYS A 332 -13.36 -12.33 -2.59
CA LYS A 332 -13.60 -12.26 -1.13
C LYS A 332 -13.76 -13.65 -0.51
N ASN A 333 -14.23 -14.63 -1.29
CA ASN A 333 -14.23 -16.02 -0.84
C ASN A 333 -12.82 -16.63 -0.98
N VAL A 334 -12.10 -16.29 -2.04
CA VAL A 334 -10.66 -16.58 -2.18
C VAL A 334 -9.82 -15.74 -1.20
N SER A 335 -10.32 -14.58 -0.72
CA SER A 335 -9.57 -13.72 0.20
C SER A 335 -9.40 -14.35 1.58
N ARG A 336 -10.27 -15.29 1.97
CA ARG A 336 -10.07 -16.09 3.17
C ARG A 336 -8.88 -17.04 3.02
N ASP A 337 -8.67 -17.60 1.84
CA ASP A 337 -7.46 -18.38 1.52
C ASP A 337 -6.25 -17.46 1.29
N PHE A 338 -6.47 -16.20 0.89
CA PHE A 338 -5.42 -15.18 0.79
C PHE A 338 -4.98 -14.61 2.15
N ASP A 339 -5.89 -14.32 3.08
CA ASP A 339 -5.54 -13.89 4.44
C ASP A 339 -4.71 -14.97 5.11
N PHE A 340 -5.01 -16.24 4.82
CA PHE A 340 -4.15 -17.37 5.14
C PHE A 340 -2.77 -17.29 4.45
N SER A 341 -2.70 -17.04 3.13
CA SER A 341 -1.44 -16.88 2.39
C SER A 341 -0.61 -15.65 2.79
N LEU A 342 -1.25 -14.56 3.22
CA LEU A 342 -0.58 -13.37 3.73
C LEU A 342 -0.08 -13.59 5.15
N SER A 343 -0.85 -14.26 6.01
CA SER A 343 -0.36 -14.73 7.31
C SER A 343 0.82 -15.68 7.15
N GLU A 344 0.78 -16.61 6.20
CA GLU A 344 1.91 -17.49 5.85
C GLU A 344 3.11 -16.71 5.32
N GLY A 345 2.89 -15.71 4.46
CA GLY A 345 3.93 -14.81 3.97
C GLY A 345 4.55 -13.96 5.07
N LEU A 346 3.74 -13.45 6.01
CA LEU A 346 4.20 -12.74 7.21
C LEU A 346 4.98 -13.67 8.14
N ARG A 347 4.53 -14.92 8.35
CA ARG A 347 5.29 -15.93 9.12
C ARG A 347 6.64 -16.21 8.49
N THR A 348 6.65 -16.45 7.17
CA THR A 348 7.88 -16.68 6.39
C THR A 348 8.83 -15.49 6.49
N LEU A 349 8.30 -14.26 6.37
CA LEU A 349 9.07 -13.04 6.54
C LEU A 349 9.64 -12.93 7.96
N CYS A 350 8.82 -13.10 8.99
CA CYS A 350 9.25 -13.05 10.39
C CYS A 350 10.33 -14.09 10.69
N ALA A 351 10.11 -15.36 10.30
CA ALA A 351 11.08 -16.43 10.48
C ALA A 351 12.40 -16.11 9.77
N TYR A 352 12.33 -15.60 8.53
CA TYR A 352 13.51 -15.16 7.79
C TYR A 352 14.23 -13.99 8.47
N MET A 353 13.49 -12.99 8.96
CA MET A 353 14.05 -11.85 9.68
C MET A 353 14.73 -12.29 10.98
N PHE A 354 14.06 -13.05 11.83
CA PHE A 354 14.64 -13.58 13.08
C PHE A 354 15.86 -14.46 12.82
N GLY A 355 15.83 -15.30 11.78
CA GLY A 355 16.93 -16.18 11.43
C GLY A 355 18.14 -15.49 10.79
N THR A 356 17.99 -14.26 10.27
CA THR A 356 19.08 -13.57 9.54
C THR A 356 19.57 -12.31 10.21
N VAL A 357 18.78 -11.67 11.07
CA VAL A 357 19.09 -10.33 11.61
C VAL A 357 20.41 -10.31 12.39
N SER A 358 20.76 -11.38 13.11
CA SER A 358 22.01 -11.47 13.88
C SER A 358 23.28 -11.57 13.03
N GLU A 359 23.16 -11.96 11.76
CA GLU A 359 24.30 -12.28 10.88
C GLU A 359 24.57 -11.19 9.82
N LEU A 360 23.81 -10.08 9.84
CA LEU A 360 23.90 -9.06 8.80
C LEU A 360 25.22 -8.26 8.82
N GLY A 361 25.87 -8.17 9.97
CA GLY A 361 27.18 -7.52 10.13
C GLY A 361 28.28 -8.13 9.25
N LEU A 362 28.10 -9.39 8.84
CA LEU A 362 29.05 -10.11 7.99
C LEU A 362 28.85 -9.84 6.49
N ARG A 363 27.81 -9.10 6.11
CA ARG A 363 27.39 -8.93 4.71
C ARG A 363 27.89 -7.64 4.06
N GLY A 364 28.35 -6.69 4.84
CA GLY A 364 29.06 -5.50 4.34
C GLY A 364 30.55 -5.77 4.29
N GLY A 365 31.26 -5.30 3.26
CA GLY A 365 32.73 -5.25 3.26
C GLY A 365 33.31 -4.23 4.27
N GLY A 366 32.52 -3.83 5.27
CA GLY A 366 32.68 -2.72 6.21
C GLY A 366 31.45 -2.66 7.14
N PRO A 367 31.35 -1.65 8.03
CA PRO A 367 30.26 -1.58 9.02
C PRO A 367 28.89 -1.46 8.35
N VAL A 368 27.86 -2.04 8.98
CA VAL A 368 26.49 -2.02 8.44
C VAL A 368 25.56 -1.16 9.28
N PHE A 369 24.60 -0.52 8.61
CA PHE A 369 23.43 0.06 9.23
C PHE A 369 22.22 -0.78 8.83
N VAL A 370 21.65 -1.51 9.79
CA VAL A 370 20.49 -2.38 9.58
C VAL A 370 19.24 -1.67 10.06
N TYR A 371 18.23 -1.61 9.20
CA TYR A 371 16.88 -1.26 9.58
C TYR A 371 15.97 -2.49 9.43
N ALA A 372 15.50 -3.02 10.57
CA ALA A 372 14.66 -4.21 10.63
C ALA A 372 13.33 -3.89 11.31
N HIS A 373 12.28 -3.77 10.50
CA HIS A 373 10.93 -3.50 10.99
C HIS A 373 10.11 -4.79 10.98
N PHE A 374 9.96 -5.41 12.14
CA PHE A 374 9.18 -6.60 12.35
C PHE A 374 7.69 -6.24 12.40
N PRO A 375 6.83 -6.90 11.60
CA PRO A 375 5.39 -6.62 11.58
C PRO A 375 4.65 -7.19 12.80
N VAL A 376 5.34 -7.90 13.70
CA VAL A 376 4.77 -8.44 14.95
C VAL A 376 5.13 -7.51 16.12
N PRO A 377 4.27 -7.40 17.14
CA PRO A 377 3.04 -8.18 17.40
C PRO A 377 1.74 -7.67 16.74
N HIS A 378 1.79 -6.76 15.75
CA HIS A 378 0.62 -6.23 15.06
C HIS A 378 -0.23 -7.32 14.35
N PRO A 379 -1.58 -7.15 14.23
CA PRO A 379 -2.43 -8.06 13.46
C PRO A 379 -2.11 -8.13 11.95
N PRO A 380 -2.40 -9.24 11.26
CA PRO A 380 -3.19 -10.37 11.71
C PRO A 380 -2.33 -11.26 12.61
N PHE A 381 -2.82 -11.62 13.80
CA PHE A 381 -2.04 -12.48 14.70
C PHE A 381 -1.74 -13.82 14.01
N ILE A 382 -0.46 -14.07 13.76
CA ILE A 382 0.07 -15.16 12.94
C ILE A 382 0.74 -16.26 13.76
N PHE A 383 1.07 -16.00 15.02
CA PHE A 383 1.65 -16.96 15.96
C PHE A 383 0.76 -17.16 17.19
N ASP A 384 0.76 -18.38 17.75
CA ASP A 384 0.22 -18.66 19.08
C ASP A 384 1.32 -18.57 20.16
N ASP A 385 0.96 -18.88 21.41
CA ASP A 385 1.84 -18.81 22.59
C ASP A 385 3.00 -19.82 22.56
N ALA A 386 2.90 -20.85 21.71
CA ALA A 386 4.00 -21.78 21.44
C ALA A 386 4.88 -21.33 20.26
N GLY A 387 4.56 -20.21 19.61
CA GLY A 387 5.18 -19.75 18.38
C GLY A 387 4.76 -20.55 17.14
N ALA A 388 3.68 -21.34 17.21
CA ALA A 388 3.16 -22.13 16.11
C ALA A 388 2.16 -21.33 15.25
N ASP A 389 1.85 -21.85 14.06
CA ASP A 389 0.97 -21.22 13.08
C ASP A 389 -0.43 -20.93 13.65
N PHE A 390 -0.76 -19.64 13.73
CA PHE A 390 -2.06 -19.17 14.18
C PHE A 390 -2.80 -18.39 13.08
N ALA A 391 -4.12 -18.56 13.00
CA ALA A 391 -4.98 -17.92 12.01
C ALA A 391 -5.85 -16.83 12.65
N GLY A 392 -5.21 -15.86 13.32
CA GLY A 392 -5.88 -14.79 14.07
C GLY A 392 -6.84 -13.95 13.23
N TRP A 393 -6.58 -13.81 11.93
CA TRP A 393 -7.45 -13.10 10.98
C TRP A 393 -8.89 -13.63 10.95
N LYS A 394 -9.12 -14.93 11.24
CA LYS A 394 -10.47 -15.54 11.25
C LYS A 394 -11.37 -15.01 12.37
N HIS A 395 -10.80 -14.31 13.35
CA HIS A 395 -11.50 -13.87 14.55
C HIS A 395 -11.92 -12.40 14.52
N PHE A 396 -11.57 -11.64 13.47
CA PHE A 396 -11.89 -10.22 13.31
C PHE A 396 -12.49 -9.94 11.94
N ASP A 397 -13.49 -9.04 11.89
CA ASP A 397 -14.08 -8.59 10.62
C ASP A 397 -13.10 -7.74 9.78
N SER A 398 -12.09 -7.16 10.44
CA SER A 398 -10.98 -6.43 9.82
C SER A 398 -9.66 -7.01 10.33
N ALA A 399 -9.14 -8.05 9.67
CA ALA A 399 -7.96 -8.78 10.11
C ALA A 399 -6.69 -7.94 10.30
N PHE A 400 -6.61 -6.77 9.66
CA PHE A 400 -5.48 -5.83 9.67
C PHE A 400 -5.78 -4.52 10.42
N GLY A 401 -6.90 -4.45 11.12
CA GLY A 401 -7.24 -3.23 11.86
C GLY A 401 -6.28 -3.01 13.03
N ASP A 402 -5.90 -1.76 13.28
CA ASP A 402 -5.24 -1.39 14.53
C ASP A 402 -6.14 -1.63 15.74
N ALA A 403 -5.55 -1.66 16.94
CA ALA A 403 -6.30 -1.73 18.20
C ALA A 403 -7.47 -0.73 18.26
N ASN A 404 -7.29 0.48 17.72
CA ASN A 404 -8.34 1.52 17.68
C ASN A 404 -9.55 1.16 16.79
N LEU A 405 -9.35 0.30 15.80
CA LEU A 405 -10.39 -0.21 14.91
C LEU A 405 -11.01 -1.50 15.45
N LEU A 406 -10.21 -2.37 16.08
CA LEU A 406 -10.63 -3.69 16.54
C LEU A 406 -11.27 -3.71 17.93
N VAL A 407 -11.00 -2.71 18.77
CA VAL A 407 -11.40 -2.70 20.19
C VAL A 407 -12.74 -1.96 20.44
N LYS A 408 -13.48 -1.55 19.40
CA LYS A 408 -14.78 -0.87 19.55
C LYS A 408 -15.90 -1.75 20.13
N ASN A 409 -15.73 -3.08 20.10
CA ASN A 409 -16.64 -4.06 20.69
C ASN A 409 -15.90 -4.81 21.80
N SER A 410 -16.48 -4.91 23.01
CA SER A 410 -15.87 -5.59 24.16
C SER A 410 -15.48 -7.05 23.85
N ALA A 411 -16.27 -7.75 23.03
CA ALA A 411 -15.98 -9.13 22.63
C ALA A 411 -14.75 -9.27 21.73
N TYR A 412 -14.40 -8.24 20.95
CA TYR A 412 -13.16 -8.23 20.15
C TYR A 412 -11.96 -7.77 20.98
N ARG A 413 -12.17 -6.93 22.00
CA ARG A 413 -11.12 -6.47 22.91
C ARG A 413 -10.41 -7.62 23.61
N ASP A 414 -11.17 -8.52 24.23
CA ASP A 414 -10.58 -9.63 25.01
C ASP A 414 -9.83 -10.61 24.12
N LYS A 415 -10.36 -10.88 22.92
CA LYS A 415 -9.67 -11.69 21.90
C LYS A 415 -8.39 -11.02 21.40
N TYR A 416 -8.45 -9.72 21.12
CA TYR A 416 -7.27 -8.95 20.69
C TYR A 416 -6.18 -9.01 21.75
N ILE A 417 -6.50 -8.72 23.02
CA ILE A 417 -5.54 -8.76 24.13
C ILE A 417 -4.92 -10.16 24.24
N LYS A 418 -5.75 -11.21 24.22
CA LYS A 418 -5.27 -12.59 24.29
C LYS A 418 -4.31 -12.93 23.15
N PHE A 419 -4.71 -12.67 21.90
CA PHE A 419 -3.88 -13.03 20.75
C PHE A 419 -2.62 -12.16 20.65
N TYR A 420 -2.69 -10.92 21.09
CA TYR A 420 -1.54 -10.03 21.18
C TYR A 420 -0.49 -10.59 22.16
N ILE A 421 -0.91 -10.95 23.38
CA ILE A 421 -0.01 -11.51 24.41
C ILE A 421 0.59 -12.83 23.95
N ASN A 422 -0.18 -13.66 23.24
CA ASN A 422 0.35 -14.92 22.71
C ASN A 422 1.50 -14.72 21.71
N GLN A 423 1.67 -13.54 21.11
CA GLN A 423 2.79 -13.24 20.19
C GLN A 423 3.96 -12.49 20.84
N VAL A 424 3.82 -12.05 22.09
CA VAL A 424 4.79 -11.24 22.84
C VAL A 424 5.48 -12.10 23.87
#